data_AF-A0A7K4H0S3-F1
#
_entry.id   AF-A0A7K4H0S3-F1
#
_cell.length_a   1.000
_cell.length_b   1.000
_cell.length_c   1.000
_cell.angle_alpha   90.00
_cell.angle_beta   90.00
_cell.angle_gamma   90.00
#
_symmetry.space_group_name_H-M   'P 1'
#
loop_
_entity.id
_entity.type
_entity.pdbx_description
1 polymer ?
#
loop_
_entity_poly.entity_id
_entity_poly.type
_entity_poly.pdbx_seq_one_letter_code
_entity_poly.pdbx_strand_id
1 'polypeptide(L)'
;MKKIIKILITTIPYISVILLEIFANVSNYNIEIFKPFNLIIGAVLLLNLITASLLKVNDYFTYGISVVAILGSISVFLFPSVGQIYLENIIAGLYLGLFVAAFLPPLFKLKPFTVSISEKNYSEAVVESKQFLKINLIINYIWAGLFAISIMGTVVKYSDNSVLQTLLSIVVPIILLVSIGIPVTKKLPTILMQKTSGEQLHFETIKDSLESMPHGLNKDLAQGVDVVIQYCLTGEDALDGYLIIKDSKCLFKYGIHPNPTTTIKADSKLWLGISNKEISQAKAYINKEYEVEGDMTILLKLHDLFGPTKKEKEKPKKEMKKPEIKKINSSYKSFEPGKIRKIVVFDGGPRNNKFSKTSFMVNNFIEGAKEAGANVEYFKLNDYNIHDCSGCYSCFTKAPGECIYKDDMTMLRKKYREADLVVFASPLYVFNVTGILKRFLDRLLPILKPYMVFNKQGSVYHPDRYPELGKQGFIVFSASGFPDLEDNFDGLRGMFNVLDTHSENMYMMGEFYMTAAETLVQPIGINRKNKIQIVCKKAGVQVVKEGKIDTELMQKVIYPGFSSEEFQEVSNYFWESLDGKAAYLKEAPKVLEQ
;
A
#
# COMPACT_ATOMS: atom_id res chain seq x y z
N MET A 1 42.58 13.26 -30.24
CA MET A 1 42.55 12.57 -31.55
C MET A 1 41.28 11.71 -31.76
N LYS A 2 40.95 10.72 -30.91
CA LYS A 2 39.76 9.85 -31.08
C LYS A 2 38.39 10.58 -31.17
N LYS A 3 38.18 11.65 -30.38
CA LYS A 3 36.92 12.42 -30.40
C LYS A 3 36.70 13.21 -31.70
N ILE A 4 37.75 13.82 -32.24
CA ILE A 4 37.69 14.61 -33.50
C ILE A 4 37.41 13.68 -34.69
N ILE A 5 38.10 12.53 -34.75
CA ILE A 5 37.87 11.52 -35.80
C ILE A 5 36.42 11.02 -35.77
N LYS A 6 35.87 10.74 -34.58
CA LYS A 6 34.46 10.33 -34.43
C LYS A 6 33.50 11.42 -34.94
N ILE A 7 33.73 12.68 -34.59
CA ILE A 7 32.90 13.81 -35.05
C ILE A 7 32.93 13.92 -36.58
N LEU A 8 34.11 13.82 -37.20
CA LEU A 8 34.23 13.87 -38.65
C LEU A 8 33.43 12.74 -39.32
N ILE A 9 33.62 11.50 -38.86
CA ILE A 9 32.92 10.32 -39.40
C ILE A 9 31.40 10.45 -39.33
N THR A 10 30.88 10.97 -38.21
CA THR A 10 29.42 11.13 -38.02
C THR A 10 28.84 12.33 -38.77
N THR A 11 29.66 13.30 -39.17
CA THR A 11 29.19 14.53 -39.84
C THR A 11 29.25 14.42 -41.35
N ILE A 12 30.22 13.66 -41.90
CA ILE A 12 30.40 13.47 -43.34
C ILE A 12 29.11 13.06 -44.07
N PRO A 13 28.29 12.10 -43.61
CA PRO A 13 27.08 11.69 -44.34
C PRO A 13 26.08 12.84 -44.54
N TYR A 14 25.90 13.70 -43.54
CA TYR A 14 25.01 14.86 -43.63
C TYR A 14 25.55 15.90 -44.62
N ILE A 15 26.84 16.21 -44.55
CA ILE A 15 27.49 17.15 -45.48
C ILE A 15 27.40 16.61 -46.90
N SER A 16 27.66 15.32 -47.11
CA SER A 16 27.59 14.68 -48.42
C SER A 16 26.19 14.76 -49.02
N VAL A 17 25.13 14.54 -48.25
CA VAL A 17 23.75 14.68 -48.74
C VAL A 17 23.43 16.14 -49.10
N ILE A 18 23.87 17.11 -48.29
CA ILE A 18 23.71 18.54 -48.61
C ILE A 18 24.44 18.89 -49.91
N LEU A 19 25.67 18.38 -50.10
CA LEU A 19 26.42 18.60 -51.33
C LEU A 19 25.72 17.96 -52.54
N LEU A 20 25.18 16.74 -52.40
CA LEU A 20 24.40 16.09 -53.46
C LEU A 20 23.19 16.96 -53.85
N GLU A 21 22.43 17.49 -52.90
CA GLU A 21 21.30 18.39 -53.17
C GLU A 21 21.75 19.68 -53.88
N ILE A 22 22.86 20.30 -53.45
CA ILE A 22 23.40 21.50 -54.10
C ILE A 22 23.76 21.21 -55.56
N PHE A 23 24.47 20.12 -55.83
CA PHE A 23 24.85 19.76 -57.21
C PHE A 23 23.65 19.32 -58.05
N ALA A 24 22.63 18.72 -57.46
CA ALA A 24 21.36 18.41 -58.14
C ALA A 24 20.67 19.70 -58.61
N ASN A 25 20.58 20.71 -57.74
CA ASN A 25 20.06 22.03 -58.09
C ASN A 25 20.89 22.73 -59.18
N VAL A 26 22.23 22.74 -59.04
CA VAL A 26 23.12 23.38 -60.03
C VAL A 26 23.05 22.71 -61.40
N SER A 27 22.82 21.39 -61.43
CA SER A 27 22.63 20.64 -62.68
C SER A 27 21.21 20.75 -63.27
N ASN A 28 20.31 21.53 -62.64
CA ASN A 28 18.88 21.56 -62.96
C ASN A 28 18.26 20.16 -63.02
N TYR A 29 18.68 19.28 -62.09
CA TYR A 29 18.25 17.87 -62.03
C TYR A 29 18.51 17.08 -63.31
N ASN A 30 19.50 17.49 -64.12
CA ASN A 30 19.95 16.75 -65.29
C ASN A 30 20.94 15.65 -64.89
N ILE A 31 20.53 14.40 -65.12
CA ILE A 31 21.28 13.23 -64.67
C ILE A 31 22.71 13.15 -65.26
N GLU A 32 22.91 13.56 -66.53
CA GLU A 32 24.23 13.47 -67.18
C GLU A 32 25.22 14.49 -66.62
N ILE A 33 24.74 15.70 -66.31
CA ILE A 33 25.56 16.76 -65.68
C ILE A 33 25.86 16.41 -64.21
N PHE A 34 24.96 15.70 -63.54
CA PHE A 34 25.09 15.33 -62.13
C PHE A 34 26.07 14.17 -61.87
N LYS A 35 26.18 13.20 -62.79
CA LYS A 35 27.03 12.00 -62.68
C LYS A 35 28.44 12.22 -62.11
N PRO A 36 29.28 13.17 -62.60
CA PRO A 36 30.64 13.34 -62.09
C PRO A 36 30.67 13.75 -60.61
N PHE A 37 29.77 14.64 -60.18
CA PHE A 37 29.68 15.08 -58.79
C PHE A 37 29.18 13.95 -57.88
N ASN A 38 28.17 13.20 -58.34
CA ASN A 38 27.62 12.05 -57.67
C ASN A 38 28.66 10.94 -57.43
N LEU A 39 29.53 10.68 -58.41
CA LEU A 39 30.60 9.68 -58.29
C LEU A 39 31.59 10.04 -57.16
N ILE A 40 32.02 11.30 -57.10
CA ILE A 40 32.96 11.78 -56.09
C ILE A 40 32.33 11.66 -54.69
N ILE A 41 31.10 12.16 -54.53
CA ILE A 41 30.44 12.17 -53.22
C ILE A 41 30.08 10.74 -52.78
N GLY A 42 29.64 9.89 -53.71
CA GLY A 42 29.40 8.47 -53.46
C GLY A 42 30.66 7.73 -52.99
N ALA A 43 31.83 8.02 -53.60
CA ALA A 43 33.11 7.48 -53.17
C ALA A 43 33.52 7.96 -51.76
N VAL A 44 33.30 9.24 -51.44
CA VAL A 44 33.53 9.80 -50.10
C VAL A 44 32.64 9.10 -49.06
N LEU A 45 31.35 8.91 -49.37
CA LEU A 45 30.41 8.19 -48.50
C LEU A 45 30.85 6.74 -48.26
N LEU A 46 31.27 6.04 -49.32
CA LEU A 46 31.73 4.66 -49.23
C LEU A 46 33.01 4.55 -48.38
N LEU A 47 33.98 5.44 -48.59
CA LEU A 47 35.21 5.47 -47.80
C LEU A 47 34.92 5.80 -46.33
N ASN A 48 34.00 6.73 -46.06
CA ASN A 48 33.57 7.06 -44.71
C ASN A 48 32.89 5.87 -44.03
N LEU A 49 32.04 5.13 -44.74
CA LEU A 49 31.37 3.93 -44.24
C LEU A 49 32.37 2.81 -43.90
N ILE A 50 33.35 2.55 -44.77
CA ILE A 50 34.44 1.60 -44.50
C ILE A 50 35.23 2.03 -43.27
N THR A 51 35.59 3.31 -43.19
CA THR A 51 36.34 3.88 -42.06
C THR A 51 35.56 3.76 -40.75
N ALA A 52 34.26 4.06 -40.76
CA ALA A 52 33.36 3.90 -39.62
C ALA A 52 33.32 2.45 -39.12
N SER A 53 33.26 1.49 -40.04
CA SER A 53 33.27 0.05 -39.74
C SER A 53 34.61 -0.41 -39.15
N LEU A 54 35.74 -0.02 -39.75
CA LEU A 54 37.08 -0.37 -39.27
C LEU A 54 37.36 0.20 -37.87
N LEU A 55 36.89 1.41 -37.59
CA LEU A 55 37.05 2.08 -36.30
C LEU A 55 35.95 1.75 -35.29
N LYS A 56 35.02 0.84 -35.62
CA LYS A 56 33.89 0.42 -34.77
C LYS A 56 33.09 1.61 -34.22
N VAL A 57 32.84 2.61 -35.07
CA VAL A 57 31.98 3.73 -34.72
C VAL A 57 30.54 3.23 -34.74
N ASN A 58 29.95 3.02 -33.56
CA ASN A 58 28.57 2.57 -33.40
C ASN A 58 27.61 3.77 -33.41
N ASP A 59 27.23 4.24 -34.60
CA ASP A 59 26.26 5.32 -34.78
C ASP A 59 25.27 4.98 -35.91
N TYR A 60 24.01 4.67 -35.56
CA TYR A 60 23.03 4.18 -36.54
C TYR A 60 22.75 5.17 -37.66
N PHE A 61 22.79 6.49 -37.38
CA PHE A 61 22.53 7.51 -38.38
C PHE A 61 23.62 7.58 -39.45
N THR A 62 24.89 7.42 -39.05
CA THR A 62 26.02 7.33 -39.98
C THR A 62 25.81 6.22 -41.00
N TYR A 63 25.46 5.01 -40.56
CA TYR A 63 25.22 3.89 -41.47
C TYR A 63 23.94 4.09 -42.30
N GLY A 64 22.83 4.47 -41.67
CA GLY A 64 21.53 4.62 -42.35
C GLY A 64 21.57 5.66 -43.47
N ILE A 65 22.11 6.86 -43.20
CA ILE A 65 22.25 7.93 -44.19
C ILE A 65 23.21 7.51 -45.30
N SER A 66 24.39 6.97 -44.94
CA SER A 66 25.40 6.60 -45.93
C SER A 66 24.90 5.49 -46.86
N VAL A 67 24.24 4.46 -46.34
CA VAL A 67 23.73 3.35 -47.16
C VAL A 67 22.66 3.85 -48.13
N VAL A 68 21.68 4.63 -47.67
CA VAL A 68 20.62 5.15 -48.56
C VAL A 68 21.20 6.09 -49.61
N ALA A 69 22.12 6.98 -49.23
CA ALA A 69 22.77 7.90 -50.16
C ALA A 69 23.67 7.17 -51.18
N ILE A 70 24.39 6.13 -50.78
CA ILE A 70 25.18 5.28 -51.69
C ILE A 70 24.27 4.52 -52.66
N LEU A 71 23.18 3.92 -52.19
CA LEU A 71 22.22 3.22 -53.06
C LEU A 71 21.57 4.18 -54.07
N GLY A 72 21.18 5.38 -53.61
CA GLY A 72 20.71 6.45 -54.49
C GLY A 72 21.78 6.86 -55.51
N SER A 73 23.02 7.04 -55.07
CA SER A 73 24.16 7.36 -55.95
C SER A 73 24.41 6.29 -57.00
N ILE A 74 24.30 5.00 -56.64
CA ILE A 74 24.42 3.87 -57.58
C ILE A 74 23.26 3.85 -58.58
N SER A 75 22.03 4.16 -58.13
CA SER A 75 20.83 4.16 -58.98
C SER A 75 20.93 5.15 -60.15
N VAL A 76 21.63 6.27 -59.97
CA VAL A 76 21.93 7.28 -61.01
C VAL A 76 22.68 6.67 -62.21
N PHE A 77 23.48 5.64 -62.00
CA PHE A 77 24.24 4.98 -63.06
C PHE A 77 23.55 3.74 -63.62
N LEU A 78 22.93 2.94 -62.75
CA LEU A 78 22.42 1.62 -63.12
C LEU A 78 20.95 1.63 -63.56
N PHE A 79 20.15 2.58 -63.08
CA PHE A 79 18.70 2.60 -63.27
C PHE A 79 18.21 4.03 -63.54
N PRO A 80 18.27 4.54 -64.79
CA PRO A 80 18.04 5.96 -65.09
C PRO A 80 16.73 6.53 -64.51
N SER A 81 15.63 5.79 -64.57
CA SER A 81 14.35 6.24 -64.01
C SER A 81 14.35 6.35 -62.48
N VAL A 82 15.01 5.42 -61.79
CA VAL A 82 15.13 5.44 -60.32
C VAL A 82 16.14 6.50 -59.88
N GLY A 83 17.23 6.64 -60.64
CA GLY A 83 18.24 7.68 -60.46
C GLY A 83 17.67 9.08 -60.59
N GLN A 84 16.78 9.31 -61.56
CA GLN A 84 16.08 10.58 -61.71
C GLN A 84 15.17 10.89 -60.50
N ILE A 85 14.40 9.90 -60.04
CA ILE A 85 13.56 10.06 -58.85
C ILE A 85 14.41 10.39 -57.61
N TYR A 86 15.54 9.71 -57.44
CA TYR A 86 16.47 10.00 -56.35
C TYR A 86 17.05 11.41 -56.45
N LEU A 87 17.48 11.82 -57.65
CA LEU A 87 18.05 13.14 -57.93
C LEU A 87 17.08 14.27 -57.58
N GLU A 88 15.78 14.08 -57.86
CA GLU A 88 14.72 15.04 -57.54
C GLU A 88 14.31 15.03 -56.06
N ASN A 89 14.73 14.03 -55.28
CA ASN A 89 14.25 13.79 -53.91
C ASN A 89 15.39 13.43 -52.93
N ILE A 90 16.57 14.03 -53.08
CA ILE A 90 17.74 13.70 -52.25
C ILE A 90 17.47 13.94 -50.76
N ILE A 91 16.78 15.04 -50.41
CA ILE A 91 16.38 15.33 -49.03
C ILE A 91 15.40 14.29 -48.49
N ALA A 92 14.49 13.75 -49.30
CA ALA A 92 13.65 12.63 -48.90
C ALA A 92 14.50 11.38 -48.59
N GLY A 93 15.56 11.16 -49.37
CA GLY A 93 16.59 10.14 -49.12
C GLY A 93 17.29 10.29 -47.78
N LEU A 94 17.56 11.52 -47.31
CA LEU A 94 18.09 11.77 -45.97
C LEU A 94 17.16 11.21 -44.88
N TYR A 95 15.88 11.58 -44.93
CA TYR A 95 14.90 11.15 -43.95
C TYR A 95 14.59 9.65 -44.05
N LEU A 96 14.72 9.06 -45.25
CA LEU A 96 14.70 7.60 -45.42
C LEU A 96 15.89 6.95 -44.72
N GLY A 97 17.10 7.52 -44.82
CA GLY A 97 18.27 7.07 -44.07
C GLY A 97 18.06 7.15 -42.55
N LEU A 98 17.49 8.25 -42.06
CA LEU A 98 17.13 8.41 -40.63
C LEU A 98 16.05 7.41 -40.19
N PHE A 99 15.04 7.18 -41.02
CA PHE A 99 14.00 6.18 -40.80
C PHE A 99 14.59 4.78 -40.67
N VAL A 100 15.42 4.38 -41.63
CA VAL A 100 16.11 3.08 -41.63
C VAL A 100 16.98 2.93 -40.39
N ALA A 101 17.73 3.98 -40.00
CA ALA A 101 18.55 4.00 -38.80
C ALA A 101 17.75 3.82 -37.49
N ALA A 102 16.51 4.30 -37.43
CA ALA A 102 15.64 4.12 -36.27
C ALA A 102 14.86 2.79 -36.32
N PHE A 103 14.34 2.42 -37.48
CA PHE A 103 13.38 1.33 -37.64
C PHE A 103 14.03 -0.06 -37.67
N LEU A 104 15.16 -0.22 -38.37
CA LEU A 104 15.76 -1.54 -38.58
C LEU A 104 16.51 -2.11 -37.38
N PRO A 105 17.39 -1.37 -36.65
CA PRO A 105 18.21 -1.98 -35.60
C PRO A 105 17.42 -2.77 -34.55
N PRO A 106 16.26 -2.29 -34.05
CA PRO A 106 15.47 -3.06 -33.10
C PRO A 106 14.91 -4.39 -33.63
N LEU A 107 14.66 -4.52 -34.94
CA LEU A 107 14.23 -5.79 -35.56
C LEU A 107 15.31 -6.88 -35.45
N PHE A 108 16.58 -6.47 -35.38
CA PHE A 108 17.74 -7.35 -35.19
C PHE A 108 18.18 -7.44 -33.71
N LYS A 109 17.30 -7.08 -32.76
CA LYS A 109 17.58 -7.08 -31.32
C LYS A 109 18.73 -6.15 -30.89
N LEU A 110 19.08 -5.15 -31.70
CA LEU A 110 20.02 -4.11 -31.30
C LEU A 110 19.33 -3.07 -30.41
N LYS A 111 20.08 -2.45 -29.48
CA LYS A 111 19.52 -1.41 -28.59
C LYS A 111 19.03 -0.22 -29.42
N PRO A 112 17.83 0.32 -29.18
CA PRO A 112 17.37 1.53 -29.84
C PRO A 112 18.31 2.72 -29.60
N PHE A 113 18.46 3.63 -30.56
CA PHE A 113 19.36 4.80 -30.41
C PHE A 113 18.96 5.70 -29.23
N THR A 114 17.67 5.70 -28.90
CA THR A 114 17.06 6.46 -27.81
C THR A 114 17.60 6.07 -26.44
N VAL A 115 18.10 4.83 -26.27
CA VAL A 115 18.77 4.38 -25.03
C VAL A 115 19.97 5.27 -24.72
N SER A 116 20.84 5.52 -25.71
CA SER A 116 22.07 6.34 -25.51
C SER A 116 21.79 7.80 -25.14
N ILE A 117 20.57 8.28 -25.44
CA ILE A 117 20.11 9.63 -25.10
C ILE A 117 19.51 9.65 -23.70
N SER A 118 18.67 8.66 -23.38
CA SER A 118 17.94 8.58 -22.13
C SER A 118 18.85 8.20 -20.95
N GLU A 119 19.83 7.31 -21.15
CA GLU A 119 20.66 6.71 -20.09
C GLU A 119 21.35 7.74 -19.17
N LYS A 120 21.64 8.94 -19.68
CA LYS A 120 22.29 10.02 -18.92
C LYS A 120 21.49 10.53 -17.72
N ASN A 121 20.20 10.23 -17.66
CA ASN A 121 19.29 10.73 -16.62
C ASN A 121 18.85 9.62 -15.64
N TYR A 122 19.40 8.42 -15.73
CA TYR A 122 18.98 7.26 -14.94
C TYR A 122 20.21 6.51 -14.39
N SER A 123 20.01 5.79 -13.28
CA SER A 123 21.02 4.86 -12.75
C SER A 123 21.22 3.67 -13.68
N GLU A 124 22.37 3.00 -13.55
CA GLU A 124 22.71 1.82 -14.36
C GLU A 124 21.67 0.70 -14.22
N ALA A 125 21.24 0.43 -12.98
CA ALA A 125 20.18 -0.54 -12.68
C ALA A 125 18.85 -0.25 -13.42
N VAL A 126 18.48 1.03 -13.56
CA VAL A 126 17.29 1.41 -14.34
C VAL A 126 17.54 1.24 -15.84
N VAL A 127 18.71 1.62 -16.35
CA VAL A 127 19.06 1.54 -17.78
C VAL A 127 19.04 0.11 -18.30
N GLU A 128 19.46 -0.85 -17.48
CA GLU A 128 19.49 -2.26 -17.85
C GLU A 128 18.14 -2.98 -17.72
N SER A 129 17.17 -2.35 -17.04
CA SER A 129 15.86 -2.95 -16.84
C SER A 129 15.12 -3.19 -18.18
N LYS A 130 14.41 -4.33 -18.29
CA LYS A 130 13.60 -4.61 -19.49
C LYS A 130 12.53 -3.54 -19.70
N GLN A 131 12.04 -2.94 -18.62
CA GLN A 131 11.10 -1.83 -18.66
C GLN A 131 11.67 -0.62 -19.39
N PHE A 132 12.86 -0.16 -18.97
CA PHE A 132 13.53 0.98 -19.60
C PHE A 132 13.83 0.71 -21.07
N LEU A 133 14.27 -0.50 -21.41
CA LEU A 133 14.51 -0.90 -22.80
C LEU A 133 13.21 -0.90 -23.63
N LYS A 134 12.09 -1.41 -23.10
CA LYS A 134 10.77 -1.37 -23.77
C LYS A 134 10.27 0.06 -23.99
N ILE A 135 10.44 0.93 -23.00
CA ILE A 135 10.05 2.34 -23.10
C ILE A 135 10.87 3.05 -24.18
N ASN A 136 12.19 2.86 -24.18
CA ASN A 136 13.05 3.43 -25.20
C ASN A 136 12.76 2.85 -26.60
N LEU A 137 12.34 1.59 -26.70
CA LEU A 137 11.86 1.00 -27.94
C LEU A 137 10.59 1.70 -28.46
N ILE A 138 9.63 2.02 -27.60
CA ILE A 138 8.43 2.80 -27.97
C ILE A 138 8.84 4.18 -28.50
N ILE A 139 9.70 4.90 -27.76
CA ILE A 139 10.19 6.22 -28.15
C ILE A 139 10.93 6.15 -29.50
N ASN A 140 11.70 5.09 -29.73
CA ASN A 140 12.41 4.87 -30.99
C ASN A 140 11.45 4.70 -32.17
N TYR A 141 10.36 3.95 -31.99
CA TYR A 141 9.35 3.82 -33.06
C TYR A 141 8.53 5.11 -33.26
N ILE A 142 8.36 5.95 -32.23
CA ILE A 142 7.84 7.31 -32.43
C ILE A 142 8.79 8.10 -33.34
N TRP A 143 10.09 8.06 -33.11
CA TRP A 143 11.09 8.69 -33.99
C TRP A 143 11.06 8.13 -35.41
N ALA A 144 10.97 6.82 -35.57
CA ALA A 144 10.78 6.21 -36.90
C ALA A 144 9.52 6.74 -37.58
N GLY A 145 8.38 6.82 -36.86
CA GLY A 145 7.16 7.44 -37.38
C GLY A 145 7.35 8.90 -37.80
N LEU A 146 8.03 9.70 -36.99
CA LEU A 146 8.33 11.10 -37.30
C LEU A 146 9.24 11.23 -38.54
N PHE A 147 10.23 10.35 -38.71
CA PHE A 147 11.06 10.30 -39.92
C PHE A 147 10.23 9.90 -41.15
N ALA A 148 9.32 8.93 -41.03
CA ALA A 148 8.42 8.55 -42.13
C ALA A 148 7.50 9.71 -42.55
N ILE A 149 6.95 10.46 -41.58
CA ILE A 149 6.17 11.68 -41.85
C ILE A 149 7.04 12.76 -42.50
N SER A 150 8.30 12.88 -42.08
CA SER A 150 9.26 13.83 -42.65
C SER A 150 9.55 13.54 -44.13
N ILE A 151 9.62 12.26 -44.52
CA ILE A 151 9.73 11.86 -45.94
C ILE A 151 8.55 12.42 -46.73
N MET A 152 7.31 12.18 -46.28
CA MET A 152 6.12 12.75 -46.94
C MET A 152 6.17 14.28 -46.98
N GLY A 153 6.57 14.91 -45.87
CA GLY A 153 6.71 16.35 -45.75
C GLY A 153 7.70 16.95 -46.75
N THR A 154 8.72 16.21 -47.20
CA THR A 154 9.66 16.72 -48.21
C THR A 154 9.08 16.77 -49.63
N VAL A 155 8.10 15.91 -49.94
CA VAL A 155 7.50 15.74 -51.27
C VAL A 155 6.24 16.61 -51.45
N VAL A 156 5.66 17.13 -50.37
CA VAL A 156 4.48 18.00 -50.41
C VAL A 156 4.81 19.36 -51.05
N LYS A 157 3.92 19.84 -51.93
CA LYS A 157 3.98 21.19 -52.49
C LYS A 157 3.40 22.21 -51.51
N TYR A 158 4.24 23.09 -50.98
CA TYR A 158 3.91 24.18 -50.06
C TYR A 158 3.78 25.54 -50.74
N SER A 159 4.49 25.77 -51.85
CA SER A 159 4.50 27.05 -52.57
C SER A 159 4.73 26.85 -54.07
N ASP A 160 4.21 27.78 -54.87
CA ASP A 160 4.52 27.87 -56.31
C ASP A 160 5.89 28.54 -56.59
N ASN A 161 6.46 29.23 -55.60
CA ASN A 161 7.80 29.79 -55.71
C ASN A 161 8.85 28.70 -55.40
N SER A 162 9.72 28.41 -56.37
CA SER A 162 10.71 27.32 -56.28
C SER A 162 11.66 27.45 -55.08
N VAL A 163 12.17 28.65 -54.80
CA VAL A 163 13.06 28.91 -53.67
C VAL A 163 12.32 28.70 -52.34
N LEU A 164 11.09 29.22 -52.24
CA LEU A 164 10.27 29.06 -51.04
C LEU A 164 9.83 27.61 -50.82
N GLN A 165 9.54 26.87 -51.90
CA GLN A 165 9.23 25.45 -51.86
C GLN A 165 10.40 24.65 -51.28
N THR A 166 11.62 24.85 -51.78
CA THR A 166 12.82 24.16 -51.28
C THR A 166 13.08 24.48 -49.81
N LEU A 167 12.93 25.74 -49.40
CA LEU A 167 13.09 26.12 -47.99
C LEU A 167 12.05 25.46 -47.08
N LEU A 168 10.77 25.43 -47.49
CA LEU A 168 9.70 24.82 -46.70
C LEU A 168 9.84 23.31 -46.61
N SER A 169 10.23 22.62 -47.69
CA SER A 169 10.50 21.17 -47.68
C SER A 169 11.63 20.77 -46.73
N ILE A 170 12.56 21.68 -46.38
CA ILE A 170 13.62 21.45 -45.39
C ILE A 170 13.15 21.84 -43.98
N VAL A 171 12.56 23.02 -43.83
CA VAL A 171 12.21 23.59 -42.52
C VAL A 171 11.06 22.86 -41.86
N VAL A 172 10.02 22.47 -42.61
CA VAL A 172 8.81 21.82 -42.06
C VAL A 172 9.14 20.50 -41.34
N PRO A 173 9.88 19.55 -41.95
CA PRO A 173 10.36 18.36 -41.24
C PRO A 173 11.20 18.67 -40.00
N ILE A 174 12.12 19.64 -40.07
CA ILE A 174 12.96 20.00 -38.91
C ILE A 174 12.09 20.51 -37.74
N ILE A 175 11.12 21.37 -38.02
CA ILE A 175 10.18 21.87 -37.01
C ILE A 175 9.40 20.70 -36.39
N LEU A 176 8.93 19.74 -37.19
CA LEU A 176 8.24 18.54 -36.69
C LEU A 176 9.12 17.73 -35.73
N LEU A 177 10.37 17.44 -36.11
CA LEU A 177 11.31 16.68 -35.28
C LEU A 177 11.67 17.41 -33.98
N VAL A 178 11.84 18.73 -34.02
CA VAL A 178 12.18 19.53 -32.84
C VAL A 178 10.99 19.69 -31.90
N SER A 179 9.79 19.97 -32.45
CA SER A 179 8.58 20.25 -31.68
C SER A 179 7.99 19.01 -31.01
N ILE A 180 8.12 17.82 -31.62
CA ILE A 180 7.56 16.58 -31.08
C ILE A 180 8.66 15.66 -30.54
N GLY A 181 9.72 15.44 -31.33
CA GLY A 181 10.75 14.45 -31.00
C GLY A 181 11.50 14.77 -29.71
N ILE A 182 11.99 16.01 -29.55
CA ILE A 182 12.76 16.40 -28.34
C ILE A 182 11.91 16.33 -27.05
N PRO A 183 10.68 16.90 -27.00
CA PRO A 183 9.85 16.77 -25.81
C PRO A 183 9.50 15.32 -25.46
N VAL A 184 9.20 14.49 -26.47
CA VAL A 184 8.91 13.07 -26.28
C VAL A 184 10.11 12.35 -25.65
N THR A 185 11.32 12.53 -26.19
CA THR A 185 12.51 11.87 -25.63
C THR A 185 12.85 12.34 -24.22
N LYS A 186 12.61 13.61 -23.89
CA LYS A 186 12.90 14.13 -22.54
C LYS A 186 11.86 13.77 -21.49
N LYS A 187 10.57 13.74 -21.83
CA LYS A 187 9.48 13.62 -20.84
C LYS A 187 8.85 12.23 -20.81
N LEU A 188 8.74 11.57 -21.96
CA LEU A 188 8.00 10.31 -22.06
C LEU A 188 8.61 9.16 -21.25
N PRO A 189 9.95 8.99 -21.15
CA PRO A 189 10.49 7.90 -20.37
C PRO A 189 10.12 7.99 -18.89
N THR A 190 10.24 9.15 -18.25
CA THR A 190 9.80 9.36 -16.86
C THR A 190 8.31 9.08 -16.66
N ILE A 191 7.46 9.53 -17.58
CA ILE A 191 6.00 9.31 -17.51
C ILE A 191 5.67 7.82 -17.60
N LEU A 192 6.30 7.10 -18.54
CA LEU A 192 6.04 5.68 -18.74
C LEU A 192 6.65 4.82 -17.63
N MET A 193 7.85 5.17 -17.13
CA MET A 193 8.48 4.51 -15.99
C MET A 193 7.59 4.54 -14.74
N GLN A 194 6.84 5.64 -14.55
CA GLN A 194 5.93 5.81 -13.42
C GLN A 194 4.55 5.15 -13.62
N LYS A 195 4.09 4.96 -14.87
CA LYS A 195 2.77 4.39 -15.19
C LYS A 195 2.78 2.88 -15.38
N THR A 196 3.89 2.35 -15.86
CA THR A 196 4.11 0.91 -15.92
C THR A 196 4.94 0.57 -14.69
N SER A 197 4.43 -0.22 -13.76
CA SER A 197 5.37 -0.96 -12.91
C SER A 197 5.54 -2.29 -13.62
N GLY A 198 6.78 -2.60 -14.01
CA GLY A 198 7.02 -3.70 -14.93
C GLY A 198 8.35 -4.33 -14.61
N GLU A 199 8.31 -5.31 -13.71
CA GLU A 199 9.45 -6.05 -13.14
C GLU A 199 10.14 -5.37 -11.95
N GLN A 200 10.60 -6.22 -11.04
CA GLN A 200 11.38 -5.84 -9.87
C GLN A 200 12.80 -5.48 -10.31
N LEU A 201 13.25 -4.29 -9.95
CA LEU A 201 14.64 -3.89 -10.12
C LEU A 201 15.49 -4.64 -9.08
N HIS A 202 16.64 -5.13 -9.52
CA HIS A 202 17.70 -5.60 -8.63
C HIS A 202 18.80 -4.54 -8.63
N PHE A 203 19.25 -4.16 -7.44
CA PHE A 203 20.24 -3.11 -7.25
C PHE A 203 21.53 -3.71 -6.69
N GLU A 204 22.67 -3.33 -7.25
CA GLU A 204 23.98 -3.73 -6.74
C GLU A 204 24.42 -2.86 -5.56
N THR A 205 24.02 -1.58 -5.55
CA THR A 205 24.37 -0.63 -4.49
C THR A 205 23.14 0.05 -3.89
N ILE A 206 23.27 0.48 -2.64
CA ILE A 206 22.19 1.21 -1.95
C ILE A 206 21.92 2.58 -2.57
N LYS A 207 22.98 3.19 -3.12
CA LYS A 207 22.90 4.44 -3.86
C LYS A 207 21.96 4.29 -5.05
N ASP A 208 22.18 3.26 -5.86
CA ASP A 208 21.34 3.00 -7.04
C ASP A 208 19.89 2.75 -6.63
N SER A 209 19.68 2.02 -5.53
CA SER A 209 18.34 1.76 -5.00
C SER A 209 17.59 3.05 -4.68
N LEU A 210 18.18 3.93 -3.87
CA LEU A 210 17.54 5.17 -3.42
C LEU A 210 17.38 6.21 -4.53
N GLU A 211 18.38 6.36 -5.41
CA GLU A 211 18.29 7.24 -6.59
C GLU A 211 17.20 6.77 -7.57
N SER A 212 16.88 5.48 -7.58
CA SER A 212 15.85 4.91 -8.44
C SER A 212 14.42 5.07 -7.89
N MET A 213 14.24 5.24 -6.58
CA MET A 213 12.91 5.32 -5.96
C MET A 213 11.99 6.40 -6.55
N PRO A 214 12.45 7.63 -6.86
CA PRO A 214 11.61 8.65 -7.51
C PRO A 214 10.97 8.21 -8.83
N HIS A 215 11.61 7.28 -9.54
CA HIS A 215 11.10 6.76 -10.81
C HIS A 215 10.07 5.64 -10.63
N GLY A 216 10.08 4.96 -9.48
CA GLY A 216 9.17 3.88 -9.13
C GLY A 216 7.89 4.30 -8.39
N LEU A 217 7.71 5.59 -8.08
CA LEU A 217 6.54 6.05 -7.32
C LEU A 217 5.22 5.81 -8.10
N ASN A 218 4.31 5.08 -7.47
CA ASN A 218 2.93 4.96 -7.90
C ASN A 218 2.14 6.24 -7.57
N LYS A 219 1.91 7.07 -8.59
CA LYS A 219 1.25 8.37 -8.44
C LYS A 219 -0.21 8.30 -7.96
N ASP A 220 -0.91 7.25 -8.36
CA ASP A 220 -2.33 7.08 -8.03
C ASP A 220 -2.48 6.77 -6.54
N LEU A 221 -1.62 5.91 -5.99
CA LEU A 221 -1.59 5.57 -4.57
C LEU A 221 -0.87 6.62 -3.69
N ALA A 222 -0.09 7.51 -4.29
CA ALA A 222 0.56 8.62 -3.60
C ALA A 222 -0.37 9.85 -3.39
N GLN A 223 -1.62 9.82 -3.85
CA GLN A 223 -2.55 10.93 -3.65
C GLN A 223 -2.82 11.16 -2.15
N GLY A 224 -2.64 12.39 -1.69
CA GLY A 224 -2.83 12.75 -0.28
C GLY A 224 -1.71 12.29 0.66
N VAL A 225 -0.60 11.76 0.12
CA VAL A 225 0.60 11.43 0.88
C VAL A 225 1.57 12.61 0.80
N ASP A 226 1.76 13.30 1.93
CA ASP A 226 2.78 14.35 2.12
C ASP A 226 3.71 13.93 3.26
N VAL A 227 4.88 13.38 2.92
CA VAL A 227 5.83 12.83 3.89
C VAL A 227 7.27 13.05 3.46
N VAL A 228 8.15 13.16 4.45
CA VAL A 228 9.61 13.10 4.27
C VAL A 228 10.15 11.87 4.97
N ILE A 229 10.77 10.96 4.20
CA ILE A 229 11.37 9.73 4.71
C ILE A 229 12.88 9.89 4.68
N GLN A 230 13.51 10.00 5.85
CA GLN A 230 14.96 10.03 6.02
C GLN A 230 15.50 8.61 6.09
N TYR A 231 16.59 8.36 5.38
CA TYR A 231 17.43 7.17 5.47
C TYR A 231 18.77 7.57 6.07
N CYS A 232 19.16 6.88 7.13
CA CYS A 232 20.45 6.99 7.78
C CYS A 232 21.08 5.60 7.75
N LEU A 233 21.83 5.32 6.69
CA LEU A 233 22.36 3.98 6.42
C LEU A 233 23.84 3.90 6.78
N THR A 234 24.22 2.89 7.55
CA THR A 234 25.60 2.66 8.01
C THR A 234 26.25 1.48 7.29
N GLY A 235 27.52 1.17 7.56
CA GLY A 235 28.21 0.01 6.98
C GLY A 235 29.08 0.34 5.77
N GLU A 236 29.32 -0.64 4.91
CA GLU A 236 30.24 -0.54 3.76
C GLU A 236 29.80 0.54 2.75
N ASP A 237 28.50 0.65 2.48
CA ASP A 237 27.91 1.68 1.62
C ASP A 237 27.12 2.72 2.44
N ALA A 238 27.76 3.30 3.45
CA ALA A 238 27.09 4.29 4.31
C ALA A 238 26.56 5.49 3.50
N LEU A 239 25.32 5.88 3.77
CA LEU A 239 24.61 6.91 3.03
C LEU A 239 23.53 7.57 3.90
N ASP A 240 23.58 8.89 3.99
CA ASP A 240 22.48 9.73 4.46
C ASP A 240 21.75 10.34 3.27
N GLY A 241 20.44 10.16 3.21
CA GLY A 241 19.59 10.73 2.17
C GLY A 241 18.13 10.66 2.54
N TYR A 242 17.29 11.44 1.88
CA TYR A 242 15.86 11.49 2.17
C TYR A 242 15.01 11.57 0.90
N LEU A 243 13.82 10.97 0.99
CA LEU A 243 12.76 11.07 -0.01
C LEU A 243 11.71 12.09 0.45
N ILE A 244 11.34 12.99 -0.45
CA ILE A 244 10.18 13.88 -0.29
C ILE A 244 9.08 13.35 -1.20
N ILE A 245 7.97 12.91 -0.63
CA ILE A 245 6.76 12.55 -1.37
C ILE A 245 5.72 13.64 -1.09
N LYS A 246 5.37 14.41 -2.13
CA LYS A 246 4.38 15.49 -2.04
C LYS A 246 3.69 15.69 -3.37
N ASP A 247 2.38 15.90 -3.35
CA ASP A 247 1.55 16.12 -4.55
C ASP A 247 1.76 15.03 -5.63
N SER A 248 1.82 13.76 -5.20
CA SER A 248 2.12 12.60 -6.05
C SER A 248 3.45 12.73 -6.83
N LYS A 249 4.41 13.50 -6.32
CA LYS A 249 5.79 13.58 -6.82
C LYS A 249 6.73 13.04 -5.75
N CYS A 250 7.78 12.37 -6.19
CA CYS A 250 8.86 11.90 -5.33
C CYS A 250 10.17 12.56 -5.77
N LEU A 251 10.99 12.97 -4.79
CA LEU A 251 12.33 13.49 -5.00
C LEU A 251 13.28 12.86 -3.99
N PHE A 252 14.44 12.41 -4.45
CA PHE A 252 15.54 11.97 -3.60
C PHE A 252 16.60 13.06 -3.48
N LYS A 253 17.14 13.25 -2.27
CA LYS A 253 18.27 14.15 -1.99
C LYS A 253 19.21 13.51 -0.98
N TYR A 254 20.50 13.82 -1.12
CA TYR A 254 21.53 13.44 -0.16
C TYR A 254 21.52 14.35 1.08
N GLY A 255 22.00 13.80 2.20
CA GLY A 255 22.16 14.48 3.48
C GLY A 255 21.01 14.27 4.45
N ILE A 256 20.95 15.13 5.48
CA ILE A 256 19.98 15.06 6.57
C ILE A 256 18.92 16.14 6.37
N HIS A 257 17.64 15.77 6.39
CA HIS A 257 16.53 16.70 6.40
C HIS A 257 16.28 17.24 7.82
N PRO A 258 16.02 18.55 8.02
CA PRO A 258 15.87 19.13 9.36
C PRO A 258 14.61 18.63 10.10
N ASN A 259 13.54 18.32 9.38
CA ASN A 259 12.26 17.88 9.94
C ASN A 259 11.70 16.69 9.16
N PRO A 260 12.24 15.46 9.33
CA PRO A 260 11.69 14.28 8.66
C PRO A 260 10.38 13.84 9.32
N THR A 261 9.46 13.31 8.53
CA THR A 261 8.23 12.67 9.04
C THR A 261 8.55 11.30 9.64
N THR A 262 9.46 10.58 8.99
CA THR A 262 9.93 9.25 9.39
C THR A 262 11.41 9.15 9.12
N THR A 263 12.17 8.58 10.05
CA THR A 263 13.61 8.31 9.92
C THR A 263 13.86 6.82 10.05
N ILE A 264 14.55 6.24 9.08
CA ILE A 264 14.94 4.83 9.02
C ILE A 264 16.44 4.75 9.26
N LYS A 265 16.86 4.02 10.29
CA LYS A 265 18.26 3.76 10.63
C LYS A 265 18.55 2.28 10.45
N ALA A 266 19.43 1.94 9.52
CA ALA A 266 19.72 0.55 9.18
C ALA A 266 21.16 0.37 8.68
N ASP A 267 21.66 -0.85 8.70
CA ASP A 267 22.83 -1.20 7.91
C ASP A 267 22.50 -1.16 6.39
N SER A 268 23.41 -0.62 5.59
CA SER A 268 23.24 -0.46 4.14
C SER A 268 23.03 -1.78 3.42
N LYS A 269 23.71 -2.86 3.83
CA LYS A 269 23.55 -4.20 3.26
C LYS A 269 22.18 -4.79 3.58
N LEU A 270 21.72 -4.59 4.83
CA LEU A 270 20.36 -4.98 5.22
C LEU A 270 19.32 -4.25 4.38
N TRP A 271 19.45 -2.92 4.25
CA TRP A 271 18.49 -2.11 3.50
C TRP A 271 18.51 -2.39 2.00
N LEU A 272 19.68 -2.73 1.44
CA LEU A 272 19.80 -3.21 0.07
C LEU A 272 19.07 -4.54 -0.13
N GLY A 273 19.25 -5.50 0.79
CA GLY A 273 18.51 -6.77 0.78
C GLY A 273 16.99 -6.58 0.88
N ILE A 274 16.53 -5.60 1.67
CA ILE A 274 15.11 -5.22 1.74
C ILE A 274 14.65 -4.65 0.39
N SER A 275 15.43 -3.75 -0.20
CA SER A 275 15.10 -3.10 -1.48
C SER A 275 15.04 -4.09 -2.64
N ASN A 276 15.91 -5.11 -2.61
CA ASN A 276 15.92 -6.24 -3.54
C ASN A 276 14.90 -7.33 -3.19
N LYS A 277 14.11 -7.17 -2.12
CA LYS A 277 13.16 -8.15 -1.54
C LYS A 277 13.77 -9.52 -1.21
N GLU A 278 15.07 -9.56 -0.99
CA GLU A 278 15.78 -10.73 -0.46
C GLU A 278 15.52 -10.88 1.04
N ILE A 279 15.27 -9.75 1.72
CA ILE A 279 14.95 -9.67 3.14
C ILE A 279 13.57 -9.05 3.32
N SER A 280 12.71 -9.70 4.11
CA SER A 280 11.40 -9.14 4.47
C SER A 280 11.58 -7.95 5.42
N GLN A 281 11.09 -6.79 4.98
CA GLN A 281 11.11 -5.55 5.76
C GLN A 281 10.40 -5.71 7.12
N ALA A 282 9.27 -6.43 7.15
CA ALA A 282 8.52 -6.66 8.38
C ALA A 282 9.29 -7.57 9.35
N LYS A 283 9.93 -8.63 8.82
CA LYS A 283 10.74 -9.55 9.62
C LYS A 283 11.97 -8.87 10.22
N ALA A 284 12.71 -8.13 9.40
CA ALA A 284 13.89 -7.38 9.87
C ALA A 284 13.51 -6.36 10.96
N TYR A 285 12.34 -5.73 10.84
CA TYR A 285 11.85 -4.79 11.85
C TYR A 285 11.49 -5.49 13.17
N ILE A 286 10.73 -6.60 13.10
CA ILE A 286 10.33 -7.38 14.28
C ILE A 286 11.56 -7.91 15.02
N ASN A 287 12.58 -8.35 14.28
CA ASN A 287 13.87 -8.80 14.82
C ASN A 287 14.75 -7.66 15.36
N LYS A 288 14.32 -6.40 15.23
CA LYS A 288 15.08 -5.20 15.61
C LYS A 288 16.42 -5.07 14.87
N GLU A 289 16.47 -5.51 13.62
CA GLU A 289 17.65 -5.42 12.76
C GLU A 289 17.82 -3.99 12.18
N TYR A 290 16.76 -3.18 12.24
CA TYR A 290 16.79 -1.75 11.93
C TYR A 290 15.80 -0.98 12.80
N GLU A 291 15.99 0.33 12.90
CA GLU A 291 15.17 1.23 13.72
C GLU A 291 14.39 2.20 12.85
N VAL A 292 13.20 2.58 13.33
CA VAL A 292 12.39 3.62 12.70
C VAL A 292 11.88 4.60 13.75
N GLU A 293 12.04 5.88 13.48
CA GLU A 293 11.58 7.00 14.30
C GLU A 293 10.53 7.81 13.53
N GLY A 294 9.53 8.37 14.22
CA GLY A 294 8.48 9.18 13.58
C GLY A 294 7.23 8.38 13.16
N ASP A 295 6.62 8.73 12.02
CA ASP A 295 5.39 8.07 11.55
C ASP A 295 5.69 6.68 10.96
N MET A 296 5.32 5.64 11.68
CA MET A 296 5.52 4.24 11.30
C MET A 296 4.54 3.77 10.22
N THR A 297 3.43 4.47 10.00
CA THR A 297 2.40 4.04 9.04
C THR A 297 2.88 4.09 7.60
N ILE A 298 3.91 4.90 7.32
CA ILE A 298 4.52 4.96 5.99
C ILE A 298 5.17 3.64 5.58
N LEU A 299 5.70 2.85 6.53
CA LEU A 299 6.36 1.58 6.24
C LEU A 299 5.39 0.57 5.60
N LEU A 300 4.13 0.59 6.03
CA LEU A 300 3.08 -0.26 5.47
C LEU A 300 2.72 0.17 4.04
N LYS A 301 2.79 1.47 3.78
CA LYS A 301 2.48 2.04 2.48
C LYS A 301 3.64 1.98 1.50
N LEU A 302 4.88 1.74 1.95
CA LEU A 302 6.05 1.68 1.06
C LEU A 302 5.85 0.63 -0.04
N HIS A 303 5.25 -0.52 0.29
CA HIS A 303 4.92 -1.54 -0.70
C HIS A 303 3.90 -1.04 -1.73
N ASP A 304 2.86 -0.32 -1.31
CA ASP A 304 1.87 0.24 -2.23
C ASP A 304 2.46 1.37 -3.10
N LEU A 305 3.33 2.19 -2.52
CA LEU A 305 3.92 3.35 -3.16
C LEU A 305 5.01 2.98 -4.18
N PHE A 306 5.77 1.91 -3.94
CA PHE A 306 6.95 1.54 -4.74
C PHE A 306 6.97 0.08 -5.22
N GLY A 307 5.97 -0.72 -4.85
CA GLY A 307 5.82 -2.10 -5.28
C GLY A 307 5.17 -2.24 -6.66
N PRO A 308 5.17 -3.47 -7.22
CA PRO A 308 4.58 -3.71 -8.53
C PRO A 308 3.05 -3.55 -8.50
N THR A 309 2.53 -2.63 -9.32
CA THR A 309 1.14 -2.61 -9.83
C THR A 309 0.82 -3.94 -10.53
N LYS A 310 0.14 -4.83 -9.80
CA LYS A 310 -0.21 -6.19 -10.23
C LYS A 310 -0.82 -6.24 -11.65
N LYS A 311 -0.17 -7.01 -12.53
CA LYS A 311 -0.79 -7.79 -13.62
C LYS A 311 -0.56 -9.30 -13.43
N GLU A 312 -0.33 -9.75 -12.20
CA GLU A 312 -0.35 -11.18 -11.88
C GLU A 312 -1.78 -11.63 -11.62
N LYS A 313 -2.15 -12.75 -12.27
CA LYS A 313 -3.45 -13.39 -12.21
C LYS A 313 -4.01 -13.39 -10.79
N GLU A 314 -5.04 -12.59 -10.59
CA GLU A 314 -5.88 -12.65 -9.41
C GLU A 314 -6.41 -14.09 -9.26
N LYS A 315 -6.02 -14.79 -8.19
CA LYS A 315 -7.08 -15.41 -7.38
C LYS A 315 -8.01 -14.25 -7.03
N PRO A 316 -9.32 -14.38 -7.30
CA PRO A 316 -10.23 -13.24 -7.33
C PRO A 316 -10.02 -12.41 -6.07
N LYS A 317 -9.53 -11.18 -6.25
CA LYS A 317 -9.65 -10.17 -5.21
C LYS A 317 -11.14 -10.03 -5.01
N LYS A 318 -11.67 -10.65 -3.96
CA LYS A 318 -12.91 -10.13 -3.38
C LYS A 318 -12.61 -8.67 -3.14
N GLU A 319 -13.40 -7.79 -3.76
CA GLU A 319 -13.43 -6.39 -3.40
C GLU A 319 -13.29 -6.28 -1.87
N MET A 320 -12.49 -5.33 -1.40
CA MET A 320 -12.50 -4.92 0.01
C MET A 320 -13.90 -4.37 0.33
N LYS A 321 -14.85 -5.29 0.51
CA LYS A 321 -16.10 -5.01 1.18
C LYS A 321 -15.67 -4.72 2.61
N LYS A 322 -15.93 -3.49 3.09
CA LYS A 322 -16.19 -3.31 4.52
C LYS A 322 -17.09 -4.48 4.90
N PRO A 323 -16.70 -5.37 5.83
CA PRO A 323 -17.54 -6.51 6.16
C PRO A 323 -18.92 -5.94 6.46
N GLU A 324 -19.92 -6.37 5.69
CA GLU A 324 -21.31 -6.16 6.07
C GLU A 324 -21.45 -6.91 7.38
N ILE A 325 -21.28 -6.19 8.49
CA ILE A 325 -21.52 -6.70 9.82
C ILE A 325 -22.97 -7.18 9.79
N LYS A 326 -23.19 -8.50 9.79
CA LYS A 326 -24.54 -9.06 9.95
C LYS A 326 -25.12 -8.38 11.18
N LYS A 327 -26.22 -7.66 10.97
CA LYS A 327 -26.78 -6.65 11.87
C LYS A 327 -26.57 -7.03 13.34
N ILE A 328 -25.73 -6.26 14.01
CA ILE A 328 -25.84 -6.02 15.44
C ILE A 328 -27.33 -5.88 15.77
N ASN A 329 -27.79 -6.58 16.82
CA ASN A 329 -29.20 -6.70 17.19
C ASN A 329 -29.94 -5.37 16.97
N SER A 330 -30.95 -5.34 16.11
CA SER A 330 -31.46 -4.10 15.50
C SER A 330 -32.17 -3.14 16.46
N SER A 331 -32.24 -3.43 17.76
CA SER A 331 -32.60 -2.45 18.78
C SER A 331 -32.11 -2.87 20.16
N TYR A 332 -30.96 -2.37 20.59
CA TYR A 332 -30.61 -2.38 22.01
C TYR A 332 -31.66 -1.63 22.82
N LYS A 333 -31.90 -2.08 24.05
CA LYS A 333 -32.86 -1.41 24.93
C LYS A 333 -32.32 -0.05 25.33
N SER A 334 -33.16 0.96 25.23
CA SER A 334 -32.92 2.29 25.79
C SER A 334 -33.75 2.48 27.06
N PHE A 335 -33.20 3.25 27.99
CA PHE A 335 -33.84 3.71 29.21
C PHE A 335 -34.06 5.22 29.12
N GLU A 336 -34.82 5.78 30.07
CA GLU A 336 -35.02 7.22 30.13
C GLU A 336 -33.69 7.96 30.36
N PRO A 337 -33.48 9.13 29.74
CA PRO A 337 -32.31 9.98 30.00
C PRO A 337 -32.07 10.20 31.50
N GLY A 338 -30.83 9.98 31.96
CA GLY A 338 -30.47 10.16 33.37
C GLY A 338 -30.90 9.04 34.33
N LYS A 339 -31.58 7.99 33.83
CA LYS A 339 -32.02 6.84 34.64
C LYS A 339 -30.86 5.98 35.16
N ILE A 340 -29.81 5.83 34.36
CA ILE A 340 -28.64 5.00 34.72
C ILE A 340 -27.72 5.80 35.66
N ARG A 341 -27.71 5.47 36.95
CA ARG A 341 -26.91 6.16 37.98
C ARG A 341 -25.96 5.24 38.74
N LYS A 342 -26.34 3.99 38.99
CA LYS A 342 -25.51 2.99 39.68
C LYS A 342 -25.06 1.92 38.69
N ILE A 343 -23.77 1.96 38.35
CA ILE A 343 -23.14 1.01 37.43
C ILE A 343 -22.28 0.05 38.23
N VAL A 344 -22.42 -1.24 38.00
CA VAL A 344 -21.58 -2.26 38.62
C VAL A 344 -20.88 -3.07 37.55
N VAL A 345 -19.55 -3.15 37.63
CA VAL A 345 -18.71 -3.87 36.68
C VAL A 345 -18.23 -5.18 37.29
N PHE A 346 -18.45 -6.29 36.59
CA PHE A 346 -17.91 -7.60 36.92
C PHE A 346 -16.91 -8.03 35.83
N ASP A 347 -15.62 -7.96 36.16
CA ASP A 347 -14.50 -8.32 35.28
C ASP A 347 -13.99 -9.73 35.57
N GLY A 348 -14.28 -10.66 34.67
CA GLY A 348 -13.80 -12.04 34.72
C GLY A 348 -12.48 -12.28 33.95
N GLY A 349 -11.77 -11.26 33.51
CA GLY A 349 -10.47 -11.41 32.89
C GLY A 349 -9.40 -11.89 33.89
N PRO A 350 -8.55 -12.88 33.55
CA PRO A 350 -7.50 -13.36 34.45
C PRO A 350 -6.28 -12.42 34.50
N ARG A 351 -6.10 -11.57 33.49
CA ARG A 351 -5.00 -10.60 33.45
C ARG A 351 -5.30 -9.42 34.37
N ASN A 352 -4.26 -8.86 34.96
CA ASN A 352 -4.37 -7.61 35.71
C ASN A 352 -4.90 -6.46 34.82
N ASN A 353 -5.43 -5.41 35.45
CA ASN A 353 -6.08 -4.30 34.74
C ASN A 353 -5.09 -3.48 33.87
N LYS A 354 -3.78 -3.55 34.14
CA LYS A 354 -2.76 -2.83 33.37
C LYS A 354 -2.53 -3.45 31.99
N PHE A 355 -2.64 -4.78 31.87
CA PHE A 355 -2.36 -5.51 30.63
C PHE A 355 -3.62 -6.00 29.90
N SER A 356 -4.79 -5.95 30.54
CA SER A 356 -6.05 -6.40 29.96
C SER A 356 -6.63 -5.40 28.95
N LYS A 357 -6.81 -5.84 27.70
CA LYS A 357 -7.41 -5.03 26.63
C LYS A 357 -8.92 -4.87 26.79
N THR A 358 -9.59 -5.86 27.39
CA THR A 358 -11.00 -5.74 27.79
C THR A 358 -11.15 -4.68 28.88
N SER A 359 -10.33 -4.75 29.94
CA SER A 359 -10.39 -3.77 31.04
C SER A 359 -9.99 -2.38 30.55
N PHE A 360 -9.12 -2.26 29.53
CA PHE A 360 -8.85 -0.97 28.87
C PHE A 360 -10.11 -0.32 28.30
N MET A 361 -10.95 -1.06 27.56
CA MET A 361 -12.22 -0.49 27.06
C MET A 361 -13.14 -0.09 28.21
N VAL A 362 -13.29 -0.99 29.19
CA VAL A 362 -14.17 -0.80 30.34
C VAL A 362 -13.77 0.43 31.16
N ASN A 363 -12.48 0.61 31.45
CA ASN A 363 -11.99 1.75 32.23
C ASN A 363 -12.29 3.09 31.56
N ASN A 364 -12.14 3.17 30.24
CA ASN A 364 -12.49 4.38 29.48
C ASN A 364 -13.99 4.63 29.47
N PHE A 365 -14.80 3.58 29.36
CA PHE A 365 -16.25 3.69 29.51
C PHE A 365 -16.65 4.20 30.91
N ILE A 366 -16.02 3.67 31.96
CA ILE A 366 -16.25 4.09 33.34
C ILE A 366 -15.88 5.56 33.53
N GLU A 367 -14.77 6.01 32.95
CA GLU A 367 -14.36 7.42 32.99
C GLU A 367 -15.47 8.33 32.46
N GLY A 368 -15.98 8.04 31.26
CA GLY A 368 -17.09 8.81 30.69
C GLY A 368 -18.38 8.73 31.50
N ALA A 369 -18.70 7.57 32.06
CA ALA A 369 -19.90 7.41 32.89
C ALA A 369 -19.80 8.20 34.20
N LYS A 370 -18.62 8.22 34.84
CA LYS A 370 -18.36 9.03 36.04
C LYS A 370 -18.43 10.53 35.74
N GLU A 371 -17.88 10.97 34.62
CA GLU A 371 -18.00 12.38 34.16
C GLU A 371 -19.45 12.80 33.92
N ALA A 372 -20.31 11.86 33.51
CA ALA A 372 -21.74 12.09 33.37
C ALA A 372 -22.53 11.99 34.70
N GLY A 373 -21.86 11.70 35.82
CA GLY A 373 -22.45 11.68 37.16
C GLY A 373 -23.00 10.33 37.61
N ALA A 374 -22.55 9.21 37.04
CA ALA A 374 -22.84 7.88 37.56
C ALA A 374 -21.88 7.48 38.68
N ASN A 375 -22.40 6.78 39.69
CA ASN A 375 -21.61 6.04 40.66
C ASN A 375 -21.24 4.67 40.07
N VAL A 376 -19.95 4.33 40.10
CA VAL A 376 -19.44 3.10 39.48
C VAL A 376 -18.63 2.28 40.47
N GLU A 377 -19.04 1.04 40.67
CA GLU A 377 -18.31 0.03 41.44
C GLU A 377 -17.67 -1.01 40.50
N TYR A 378 -16.42 -1.38 40.76
CA TYR A 378 -15.65 -2.32 39.91
C TYR A 378 -15.20 -3.54 40.71
N PHE A 379 -15.61 -4.72 40.26
CA PHE A 379 -15.26 -6.00 40.88
C PHE A 379 -14.44 -6.85 39.90
N LYS A 380 -13.15 -6.99 40.18
CA LYS A 380 -12.28 -7.94 39.50
C LYS A 380 -12.51 -9.33 40.09
N LEU A 381 -13.30 -10.17 39.42
CA LEU A 381 -13.80 -11.43 39.97
C LEU A 381 -12.68 -12.41 40.36
N ASN A 382 -11.52 -12.32 39.72
CA ASN A 382 -10.35 -13.14 40.04
C ASN A 382 -9.78 -12.85 41.45
N ASP A 383 -10.14 -11.72 42.06
CA ASP A 383 -9.67 -11.31 43.39
C ASP A 383 -10.64 -11.76 44.50
N TYR A 384 -11.74 -12.43 44.16
CA TYR A 384 -12.78 -12.86 45.10
C TYR A 384 -12.85 -14.38 45.20
N ASN A 385 -13.11 -14.87 46.40
CA ASN A 385 -13.34 -16.28 46.63
C ASN A 385 -14.79 -16.64 46.29
N ILE A 386 -14.97 -17.32 45.17
CA ILE A 386 -16.27 -17.78 44.67
C ILE A 386 -16.14 -19.28 44.40
N HIS A 387 -16.97 -20.08 45.07
CA HIS A 387 -17.11 -21.51 44.76
C HIS A 387 -17.89 -21.73 43.48
N ASP A 388 -17.62 -22.82 42.77
CA ASP A 388 -18.45 -23.24 41.65
C ASP A 388 -19.87 -23.60 42.11
N CYS A 389 -20.85 -23.40 41.23
CA CYS A 389 -22.21 -23.80 41.53
C CYS A 389 -22.30 -25.32 41.54
N SER A 390 -22.69 -25.90 42.67
CA SER A 390 -22.85 -27.36 42.82
C SER A 390 -24.18 -27.91 42.29
N GLY A 391 -25.07 -27.05 41.77
CA GLY A 391 -26.37 -27.49 41.28
C GLY A 391 -27.29 -28.08 42.36
N CYS A 392 -27.05 -27.79 43.65
CA CYS A 392 -27.80 -28.40 44.76
C CYS A 392 -29.24 -27.87 44.94
N TYR A 393 -29.62 -26.80 44.23
CA TYR A 393 -30.93 -26.14 44.29
C TYR A 393 -31.42 -25.72 45.69
N SER A 394 -30.55 -25.66 46.70
CA SER A 394 -30.94 -25.21 48.05
C SER A 394 -31.43 -23.75 48.04
N CYS A 395 -30.92 -22.91 47.13
CA CYS A 395 -31.38 -21.54 46.93
C CYS A 395 -32.78 -21.41 46.31
N PHE A 396 -33.34 -22.50 45.78
CA PHE A 396 -34.71 -22.58 45.29
C PHE A 396 -35.64 -23.26 46.29
N THR A 397 -35.11 -24.20 47.08
CA THR A 397 -35.89 -25.11 47.94
C THR A 397 -35.74 -24.76 49.42
N LYS A 398 -34.59 -25.08 50.02
CA LYS A 398 -34.36 -25.00 51.47
C LYS A 398 -34.21 -23.57 52.00
N ALA A 399 -33.56 -22.70 51.24
CA ALA A 399 -33.31 -21.30 51.60
C ALA A 399 -33.58 -20.40 50.39
N PRO A 400 -34.85 -20.15 50.04
CA PRO A 400 -35.22 -19.39 48.85
C PRO A 400 -34.50 -18.03 48.76
N GLY A 401 -33.71 -17.82 47.72
CA GLY A 401 -32.94 -16.59 47.50
C GLY A 401 -31.55 -16.57 48.14
N GLU A 402 -31.19 -17.59 48.91
CA GLU A 402 -29.89 -17.67 49.58
C GLU A 402 -29.07 -18.90 49.15
N CYS A 403 -27.80 -18.67 48.87
CA CYS A 403 -26.86 -19.76 48.62
C CYS A 403 -26.35 -20.37 49.94
N ILE A 404 -26.08 -21.68 49.93
CA ILE A 404 -25.46 -22.39 51.05
C ILE A 404 -23.99 -22.00 51.24
N TYR A 405 -23.29 -21.67 50.16
CA TYR A 405 -21.94 -21.14 50.23
C TYR A 405 -22.01 -19.68 50.71
N LYS A 406 -21.43 -19.42 51.87
CA LYS A 406 -21.30 -18.09 52.48
C LYS A 406 -19.95 -17.46 52.10
N ASP A 407 -19.71 -17.39 50.80
CA ASP A 407 -18.53 -16.80 50.18
C ASP A 407 -18.83 -15.39 49.62
N ASP A 408 -17.85 -14.77 48.98
CA ASP A 408 -17.91 -13.37 48.51
C ASP A 408 -19.06 -13.10 47.54
N MET A 409 -19.56 -14.17 46.89
CA MET A 409 -20.70 -14.10 46.00
C MET A 409 -21.96 -13.52 46.68
N THR A 410 -22.07 -13.64 48.00
CA THR A 410 -23.19 -13.05 48.76
C THR A 410 -23.25 -11.53 48.60
N MET A 411 -22.11 -10.86 48.76
CA MET A 411 -22.00 -9.41 48.56
C MET A 411 -22.14 -9.06 47.08
N LEU A 412 -21.48 -9.81 46.19
CA LEU A 412 -21.50 -9.54 44.75
C LEU A 412 -22.92 -9.66 44.16
N ARG A 413 -23.72 -10.65 44.58
CA ARG A 413 -25.14 -10.77 44.20
C ARG A 413 -25.97 -9.58 44.66
N LYS A 414 -25.71 -9.06 45.86
CA LYS A 414 -26.39 -7.86 46.35
C LYS A 414 -26.08 -6.66 45.45
N LYS A 415 -24.79 -6.43 45.16
CA LYS A 415 -24.34 -5.36 44.25
C LYS A 415 -24.93 -5.50 42.85
N TYR A 416 -24.95 -6.72 42.32
CA TYR A 416 -25.57 -7.04 41.03
C TYR A 416 -27.03 -6.58 40.97
N ARG A 417 -27.86 -6.96 41.96
CA ARG A 417 -29.31 -6.64 41.94
C ARG A 417 -29.62 -5.16 42.10
N GLU A 418 -28.80 -4.44 42.84
CA GLU A 418 -29.04 -3.03 43.12
C GLU A 418 -28.52 -2.09 42.02
N ALA A 419 -27.92 -2.60 40.94
CA ALA A 419 -27.39 -1.79 39.86
C ALA A 419 -28.49 -1.36 38.87
N ASP A 420 -28.41 -0.13 38.37
CA ASP A 420 -29.21 0.26 37.20
C ASP A 420 -28.62 -0.36 35.93
N LEU A 421 -27.29 -0.52 35.89
CA LEU A 421 -26.55 -1.06 34.77
C LEU A 421 -25.45 -2.02 35.25
N VAL A 422 -25.44 -3.23 34.69
CA VAL A 422 -24.36 -4.22 34.90
C VAL A 422 -23.42 -4.24 33.70
N VAL A 423 -22.12 -4.14 33.93
CA VAL A 423 -21.11 -4.30 32.89
C VAL A 423 -20.43 -5.65 33.07
N PHE A 424 -20.61 -6.54 32.10
CA PHE A 424 -19.88 -7.81 32.03
C PHE A 424 -18.63 -7.62 31.19
N ALA A 425 -17.47 -7.84 31.80
CA ALA A 425 -16.19 -7.76 31.12
C ALA A 425 -15.52 -9.13 31.10
N SER A 426 -15.25 -9.65 29.90
CA SER A 426 -14.54 -10.90 29.72
C SER A 426 -13.73 -10.88 28.44
N PRO A 427 -12.42 -11.18 28.44
CA PRO A 427 -11.72 -11.50 27.19
C PRO A 427 -12.37 -12.74 26.53
N LEU A 428 -12.21 -12.85 25.21
CA LEU A 428 -12.75 -13.96 24.43
C LEU A 428 -11.79 -15.16 24.52
N TYR A 429 -12.09 -16.12 25.40
CA TYR A 429 -11.27 -17.31 25.61
C TYR A 429 -12.06 -18.54 25.17
N VAL A 430 -11.52 -19.31 24.22
CA VAL A 430 -12.22 -20.45 23.60
C VAL A 430 -13.62 -20.05 23.13
N PHE A 431 -13.70 -18.95 22.37
CA PHE A 431 -14.92 -18.45 21.72
C PHE A 431 -16.07 -18.09 22.69
N ASN A 432 -15.80 -17.93 23.98
CA ASN A 432 -16.80 -17.58 24.98
C ASN A 432 -16.23 -16.71 26.12
N VAL A 433 -17.05 -16.45 27.15
CA VAL A 433 -16.61 -15.85 28.40
C VAL A 433 -15.62 -16.74 29.14
N THR A 434 -14.78 -16.15 29.98
CA THR A 434 -13.83 -16.89 30.82
C THR A 434 -14.55 -17.76 31.84
N GLY A 435 -13.90 -18.83 32.30
CA GLY A 435 -14.39 -19.64 33.42
C GLY A 435 -14.64 -18.83 34.70
N ILE A 436 -13.87 -17.75 34.91
CA ILE A 436 -14.04 -16.83 36.04
C ILE A 436 -15.39 -16.10 35.96
N LEU A 437 -15.73 -15.51 34.80
CA LEU A 437 -17.02 -14.86 34.64
C LEU A 437 -18.17 -15.89 34.67
N LYS A 438 -17.96 -17.05 34.05
CA LYS A 438 -18.97 -18.11 34.02
C LYS A 438 -19.32 -18.61 35.43
N ARG A 439 -18.32 -18.77 36.32
CA ARG A 439 -18.53 -19.12 37.72
C ARG A 439 -19.43 -18.10 38.44
N PHE A 440 -19.20 -16.82 38.22
CA PHE A 440 -20.06 -15.76 38.75
C PHE A 440 -21.49 -15.88 38.22
N LEU A 441 -21.66 -16.00 36.89
CA LEU A 441 -22.97 -16.13 36.25
C LEU A 441 -23.76 -17.35 36.76
N ASP A 442 -23.11 -18.50 36.90
CA ASP A 442 -23.74 -19.74 37.39
C ASP A 442 -24.20 -19.65 38.84
N ARG A 443 -23.59 -18.75 39.62
CA ARG A 443 -23.95 -18.49 41.01
C ARG A 443 -25.01 -17.38 41.17
N LEU A 444 -25.58 -16.87 40.07
CA LEU A 444 -26.68 -15.89 40.08
C LEU A 444 -28.06 -16.51 40.27
N LEU A 445 -28.22 -17.83 40.11
CA LEU A 445 -29.52 -18.53 40.27
C LEU A 445 -30.38 -18.09 41.47
N PRO A 446 -29.84 -17.77 42.68
CA PRO A 446 -30.65 -17.29 43.80
C PRO A 446 -31.51 -16.04 43.51
N ILE A 447 -31.18 -15.24 42.49
CA ILE A 447 -31.97 -14.06 42.12
C ILE A 447 -33.27 -14.40 41.38
N LEU A 448 -33.47 -15.66 41.00
CA LEU A 448 -34.64 -16.12 40.25
C LEU A 448 -35.59 -16.93 41.14
N LYS A 449 -36.85 -17.00 40.76
CA LYS A 449 -37.84 -17.92 41.35
C LYS A 449 -37.76 -19.29 40.65
N PRO A 450 -38.08 -20.40 41.35
CA PRO A 450 -37.99 -21.75 40.76
C PRO A 450 -39.08 -22.05 39.73
N TYR A 451 -40.08 -21.18 39.59
CA TYR A 451 -41.20 -21.38 38.69
C TYR A 451 -40.80 -21.19 37.24
N MET A 452 -41.51 -21.86 36.34
CA MET A 452 -41.34 -21.71 34.89
C MET A 452 -42.57 -21.01 34.34
N VAL A 453 -42.36 -19.91 33.63
CA VAL A 453 -43.43 -19.12 33.02
C VAL A 453 -43.11 -18.86 31.54
N PHE A 454 -44.17 -18.68 30.74
CA PHE A 454 -44.03 -18.35 29.33
C PHE A 454 -43.83 -16.83 29.15
N ASN A 455 -42.85 -16.44 28.33
CA ASN A 455 -42.76 -15.08 27.82
C ASN A 455 -43.76 -14.88 26.66
N LYS A 456 -43.85 -13.64 26.15
CA LYS A 456 -44.76 -13.29 25.05
C LYS A 456 -44.45 -14.03 23.75
N GLN A 457 -43.23 -14.51 23.59
CA GLN A 457 -42.73 -15.24 22.42
C GLN A 457 -42.91 -16.76 22.55
N GLY A 458 -43.48 -17.25 23.66
CA GLY A 458 -43.71 -18.68 23.91
C GLY A 458 -42.50 -19.44 24.46
N SER A 459 -41.39 -18.77 24.79
CA SER A 459 -40.25 -19.39 25.47
C SER A 459 -40.45 -19.43 26.98
N VAL A 460 -39.86 -20.42 27.63
CA VAL A 460 -39.97 -20.62 29.09
C VAL A 460 -38.79 -19.97 29.81
N TYR A 461 -39.08 -19.22 30.88
CA TYR A 461 -38.05 -18.61 31.73
C TYR A 461 -38.42 -18.66 33.22
N HIS A 462 -37.46 -18.32 34.07
CA HIS A 462 -37.66 -18.19 35.51
C HIS A 462 -37.99 -16.74 35.89
N PRO A 463 -39.11 -16.46 36.60
CA PRO A 463 -39.44 -15.12 37.02
C PRO A 463 -38.38 -14.51 37.95
N ASP A 464 -38.30 -13.19 37.94
CA ASP A 464 -37.47 -12.43 38.87
C ASP A 464 -37.95 -12.61 40.31
N ARG A 465 -37.00 -12.81 41.23
CA ARG A 465 -37.27 -12.88 42.67
C ARG A 465 -37.57 -11.52 43.27
N TYR A 466 -37.00 -10.45 42.72
CA TYR A 466 -37.02 -9.10 43.31
C TYR A 466 -37.57 -8.06 42.32
N PRO A 467 -38.82 -8.22 41.80
CA PRO A 467 -39.39 -7.34 40.79
C PRO A 467 -39.52 -5.88 41.26
N GLU A 468 -39.56 -5.64 42.56
CA GLU A 468 -39.59 -4.30 43.17
C GLU A 468 -38.35 -3.45 42.88
N LEU A 469 -37.23 -4.08 42.50
CA LEU A 469 -35.99 -3.38 42.12
C LEU A 469 -36.06 -2.80 40.69
N GLY A 470 -37.07 -3.18 39.91
CA GLY A 470 -37.33 -2.63 38.58
C GLY A 470 -36.38 -3.14 37.49
N LYS A 471 -36.36 -2.42 36.36
CA LYS A 471 -35.62 -2.82 35.16
C LYS A 471 -34.14 -2.44 35.26
N GLN A 472 -33.28 -3.36 34.84
CA GLN A 472 -31.83 -3.25 34.82
C GLN A 472 -31.31 -3.37 33.38
N GLY A 473 -30.31 -2.55 33.03
CA GLY A 473 -29.56 -2.68 31.80
C GLY A 473 -28.31 -3.54 31.96
N PHE A 474 -27.78 -4.08 30.87
CA PHE A 474 -26.42 -4.62 30.84
C PHE A 474 -25.66 -4.34 29.56
N ILE A 475 -24.33 -4.27 29.67
CA ILE A 475 -23.40 -4.12 28.55
C ILE A 475 -22.32 -5.18 28.65
N VAL A 476 -21.88 -5.68 27.49
CA VAL A 476 -20.81 -6.67 27.40
C VAL A 476 -19.57 -6.05 26.77
N PHE A 477 -18.41 -6.20 27.40
CA PHE A 477 -17.11 -5.87 26.83
C PHE A 477 -16.27 -7.13 26.64
N SER A 478 -15.74 -7.32 25.44
CA SER A 478 -14.85 -8.43 25.15
C SER A 478 -13.79 -8.08 24.10
N ALA A 479 -12.58 -8.57 24.31
CA ALA A 479 -11.45 -8.38 23.39
C ALA A 479 -10.92 -9.75 22.95
N SER A 480 -10.62 -9.86 21.65
CA SER A 480 -10.10 -11.07 20.99
C SER A 480 -8.75 -10.79 20.35
N GLY A 481 -7.89 -11.81 20.31
CA GLY A 481 -6.66 -11.80 19.52
C GLY A 481 -6.91 -11.94 18.01
N PHE A 482 -8.03 -12.52 17.61
CA PHE A 482 -8.38 -12.73 16.19
C PHE A 482 -8.85 -11.44 15.52
N PRO A 483 -8.63 -11.26 14.20
CA PRO A 483 -8.96 -10.03 13.49
C PRO A 483 -10.45 -9.93 13.13
N ASP A 484 -11.17 -11.05 13.11
CA ASP A 484 -12.57 -11.13 12.68
C ASP A 484 -13.55 -11.12 13.86
N LEU A 485 -14.70 -10.51 13.62
CA LEU A 485 -15.83 -10.47 14.55
C LEU A 485 -16.73 -11.71 14.43
N GLU A 486 -17.19 -11.95 13.19
CA GLU A 486 -18.03 -13.09 12.85
C GLU A 486 -17.25 -14.39 13.10
N ASP A 487 -17.98 -15.46 13.40
CA ASP A 487 -17.47 -16.78 13.79
C ASP A 487 -16.72 -16.82 15.14
N ASN A 488 -15.90 -15.81 15.44
CA ASN A 488 -15.11 -15.75 16.67
C ASN A 488 -15.96 -15.39 17.90
N PHE A 489 -16.83 -14.39 17.79
CA PHE A 489 -17.65 -13.90 18.92
C PHE A 489 -19.02 -14.57 19.02
N ASP A 490 -19.39 -15.47 18.11
CA ASP A 490 -20.74 -16.00 17.98
C ASP A 490 -21.21 -16.76 19.21
N GLY A 491 -20.33 -17.57 19.82
CA GLY A 491 -20.64 -18.28 21.06
C GLY A 491 -20.94 -17.33 22.23
N LEU A 492 -20.11 -16.29 22.39
CA LEU A 492 -20.29 -15.25 23.40
C LEU A 492 -21.57 -14.44 23.16
N ARG A 493 -21.82 -14.04 21.90
CA ARG A 493 -23.04 -13.34 21.48
C ARG A 493 -24.29 -14.15 21.76
N GLY A 494 -24.29 -15.40 21.35
CA GLY A 494 -25.42 -16.31 21.56
C GLY A 494 -25.81 -16.40 23.04
N MET A 495 -24.81 -16.55 23.93
CA MET A 495 -25.05 -16.60 25.36
C MET A 495 -25.74 -15.35 25.91
N PHE A 496 -25.24 -14.16 25.56
CA PHE A 496 -25.83 -12.91 26.07
C PHE A 496 -27.16 -12.55 25.40
N ASN A 497 -27.38 -12.96 24.15
CA ASN A 497 -28.68 -12.85 23.49
C ASN A 497 -29.74 -13.73 24.18
N VAL A 498 -29.37 -14.93 24.61
CA VAL A 498 -30.25 -15.78 25.43
C VAL A 498 -30.52 -15.12 26.78
N LEU A 499 -29.50 -14.54 27.42
CA LEU A 499 -29.68 -13.81 28.69
C LEU A 499 -30.66 -12.64 28.57
N ASP A 500 -30.57 -11.86 27.49
CA ASP A 500 -31.49 -10.75 27.21
C ASP A 500 -32.93 -11.23 26.97
N THR A 501 -33.11 -12.29 26.18
CA THR A 501 -34.43 -12.78 25.78
C THR A 501 -35.14 -13.63 26.84
N HIS A 502 -34.39 -14.21 27.78
CA HIS A 502 -34.90 -15.09 28.84
C HIS A 502 -34.81 -14.46 30.24
N SER A 503 -34.88 -13.13 30.31
CA SER A 503 -34.93 -12.36 31.56
C SER A 503 -36.19 -11.49 31.63
N GLU A 504 -36.77 -11.34 32.82
CA GLU A 504 -37.96 -10.51 33.02
C GLU A 504 -37.63 -9.01 33.04
N ASN A 505 -36.55 -8.66 33.75
CA ASN A 505 -36.20 -7.28 34.09
C ASN A 505 -34.80 -6.85 33.62
N MET A 506 -34.09 -7.69 32.86
CA MET A 506 -32.72 -7.42 32.44
C MET A 506 -32.64 -7.27 30.92
N TYR A 507 -32.01 -6.19 30.46
CA TYR A 507 -32.02 -5.82 29.04
C TYR A 507 -30.64 -5.40 28.53
N MET A 508 -30.24 -5.91 27.37
CA MET A 508 -28.98 -5.57 26.73
C MET A 508 -29.04 -4.14 26.17
N MET A 509 -28.08 -3.31 26.58
CA MET A 509 -27.93 -1.93 26.14
C MET A 509 -26.78 -1.75 25.14
N GLY A 510 -25.86 -2.71 25.03
CA GLY A 510 -24.76 -2.64 24.07
C GLY A 510 -23.74 -3.77 24.19
N GLU A 511 -22.96 -3.93 23.12
CA GLU A 511 -21.86 -4.90 23.06
C GLU A 511 -20.60 -4.25 22.45
N PHE A 512 -19.46 -4.37 23.13
CA PHE A 512 -18.18 -3.82 22.68
C PHE A 512 -17.19 -4.98 22.46
N TYR A 513 -17.09 -5.39 21.20
CA TYR A 513 -16.22 -6.49 20.79
C TYR A 513 -15.05 -5.98 19.97
N MET A 514 -13.87 -6.05 20.57
CA MET A 514 -12.63 -5.60 19.95
C MET A 514 -11.88 -6.78 19.33
N THR A 515 -11.62 -6.71 18.04
CA THR A 515 -10.80 -7.69 17.31
C THR A 515 -9.33 -7.28 17.27
N ALA A 516 -8.41 -8.20 16.97
CA ALA A 516 -6.97 -7.97 16.86
C ALA A 516 -6.40 -7.15 18.02
N ALA A 517 -6.86 -7.43 19.25
CA ALA A 517 -6.59 -6.61 20.43
C ALA A 517 -5.09 -6.56 20.78
N GLU A 518 -4.31 -7.56 20.34
CA GLU A 518 -2.86 -7.60 20.55
C GLU A 518 -2.11 -6.52 19.78
N THR A 519 -2.72 -5.91 18.76
CA THR A 519 -2.13 -4.75 18.06
C THR A 519 -2.09 -3.48 18.91
N LEU A 520 -2.93 -3.35 19.94
CA LEU A 520 -3.02 -2.13 20.75
C LEU A 520 -1.74 -1.77 21.53
N VAL A 521 -0.92 -2.79 21.83
CA VAL A 521 0.34 -2.60 22.56
C VAL A 521 1.53 -2.38 21.62
N GLN A 522 1.31 -2.52 20.31
CA GLN A 522 2.33 -2.30 19.30
C GLN A 522 2.33 -0.82 18.86
N PRO A 523 3.47 -0.26 18.43
CA PRO A 523 3.54 1.12 17.94
C PRO A 523 2.52 1.42 16.84
N ILE A 524 2.30 0.47 15.92
CA ILE A 524 1.28 0.54 14.86
C ILE A 524 -0.15 0.72 15.38
N GLY A 525 -0.44 0.26 16.60
CA GLY A 525 -1.76 0.31 17.21
C GLY A 525 -2.06 1.60 17.99
N ILE A 526 -1.12 2.54 18.10
CA ILE A 526 -1.30 3.78 18.91
C ILE A 526 -2.53 4.58 18.44
N ASN A 527 -2.68 4.78 17.13
CA ASN A 527 -3.81 5.51 16.57
C ASN A 527 -5.15 4.79 16.86
N ARG A 528 -5.17 3.46 16.78
CA ARG A 528 -6.35 2.66 17.10
C ARG A 528 -6.67 2.74 18.59
N LYS A 529 -5.67 2.65 19.46
CA LYS A 529 -5.79 2.78 20.91
C LYS A 529 -6.45 4.10 21.30
N ASN A 530 -5.98 5.21 20.75
CA ASN A 530 -6.55 6.54 21.01
C ASN A 530 -8.01 6.64 20.55
N LYS A 531 -8.34 6.09 19.37
CA LYS A 531 -9.72 6.05 18.88
C LYS A 531 -10.64 5.26 19.81
N ILE A 532 -10.22 4.07 20.23
CA ILE A 532 -11.00 3.22 21.15
C ILE A 532 -11.20 3.92 22.50
N GLN A 533 -10.18 4.61 23.00
CA GLN A 533 -10.26 5.41 24.22
C GLN A 533 -11.41 6.43 24.14
N ILE A 534 -11.42 7.23 23.07
CA ILE A 534 -12.44 8.27 22.84
C ILE A 534 -13.84 7.65 22.68
N VAL A 535 -13.93 6.55 21.93
CA VAL A 535 -15.19 5.86 21.65
C VAL A 535 -15.82 5.29 22.92
N CYS A 536 -15.05 4.54 23.72
CA CYS A 536 -15.55 3.96 24.96
C CYS A 536 -15.94 5.05 25.96
N LYS A 537 -15.13 6.12 26.08
CA LYS A 537 -15.46 7.27 26.93
C LYS A 537 -16.76 7.95 26.52
N LYS A 538 -16.94 8.22 25.23
CA LYS A 538 -18.20 8.79 24.71
C LYS A 538 -19.40 7.89 25.01
N ALA A 539 -19.26 6.57 24.84
CA ALA A 539 -20.32 5.62 25.17
C ALA A 539 -20.71 5.65 26.66
N GLY A 540 -19.73 5.79 27.55
CA GLY A 540 -19.96 5.98 28.99
C GLY A 540 -20.77 7.24 29.30
N VAL A 541 -20.52 8.35 28.59
CA VAL A 541 -21.31 9.57 28.74
C VAL A 541 -22.74 9.36 28.24
N GLN A 542 -22.92 8.73 27.07
CA GLN A 542 -24.23 8.53 26.45
C GLN A 542 -25.14 7.64 27.29
N VAL A 543 -24.63 6.52 27.82
CA VAL A 543 -25.47 5.60 28.59
C VAL A 543 -26.10 6.27 29.82
N VAL A 544 -25.38 7.21 30.44
CA VAL A 544 -25.83 7.93 31.62
C VAL A 544 -26.75 9.09 31.24
N LYS A 545 -26.32 9.94 30.30
CA LYS A 545 -27.08 11.16 29.94
C LYS A 545 -28.32 10.85 29.12
N GLU A 546 -28.22 9.91 28.20
CA GLU A 546 -29.26 9.63 27.19
C GLU A 546 -30.01 8.32 27.47
N GLY A 547 -29.50 7.45 28.35
CA GLY A 547 -30.09 6.13 28.61
C GLY A 547 -29.91 5.15 27.45
N LYS A 548 -29.02 5.44 26.50
CA LYS A 548 -28.74 4.63 25.31
C LYS A 548 -27.30 4.81 24.84
N ILE A 549 -26.83 3.96 23.94
CA ILE A 549 -25.51 4.05 23.31
C ILE A 549 -25.69 3.94 21.80
N ASP A 550 -25.05 4.84 21.05
CA ASP A 550 -25.09 4.77 19.60
C ASP A 550 -24.37 3.52 19.08
N THR A 551 -25.02 2.78 18.19
CA THR A 551 -24.48 1.56 17.58
C THR A 551 -23.18 1.82 16.80
N GLU A 552 -23.01 3.01 16.25
CA GLU A 552 -21.79 3.43 15.56
C GLU A 552 -20.56 3.42 16.51
N LEU A 553 -20.75 3.74 17.80
CA LEU A 553 -19.66 3.67 18.78
C LEU A 553 -19.23 2.23 19.02
N MET A 554 -20.18 1.31 19.13
CA MET A 554 -19.91 -0.11 19.29
C MET A 554 -19.17 -0.67 18.07
N GLN A 555 -19.53 -0.23 16.87
CA GLN A 555 -18.87 -0.68 15.63
C GLN A 555 -17.42 -0.19 15.50
N LYS A 556 -17.09 0.98 16.07
CA LYS A 556 -15.75 1.58 15.96
C LYS A 556 -14.65 0.80 16.69
N VAL A 557 -14.98 -0.08 17.64
CA VAL A 557 -13.98 -0.92 18.30
C VAL A 557 -13.66 -2.21 17.54
N ILE A 558 -14.53 -2.59 16.60
CA ILE A 558 -14.43 -3.83 15.84
C ILE A 558 -13.28 -3.75 14.85
N TYR A 559 -13.34 -2.83 13.88
CA TYR A 559 -12.45 -2.87 12.73
C TYR A 559 -10.99 -2.47 13.07
N PRO A 560 -10.00 -3.31 12.73
CA PRO A 560 -8.61 -3.05 13.09
C PRO A 560 -7.84 -2.12 12.16
N GLY A 561 -8.33 -1.84 10.96
CA GLY A 561 -7.62 -0.99 9.98
C GLY A 561 -6.73 -1.74 9.00
N PHE A 562 -6.77 -3.07 9.00
CA PHE A 562 -6.04 -3.97 8.10
C PHE A 562 -6.93 -5.19 7.77
N SER A 563 -6.56 -5.93 6.72
CA SER A 563 -7.20 -7.19 6.33
C SER A 563 -6.82 -8.35 7.25
N SER A 564 -7.64 -9.40 7.24
CA SER A 564 -7.38 -10.61 8.04
C SER A 564 -6.17 -11.36 7.50
N GLU A 565 -5.90 -11.30 6.20
CA GLU A 565 -4.70 -11.84 5.55
C GLU A 565 -3.42 -11.13 6.02
N GLU A 566 -3.41 -9.79 6.02
CA GLU A 566 -2.26 -9.01 6.54
C GLU A 566 -2.02 -9.31 8.02
N PHE A 567 -3.10 -9.43 8.81
CA PHE A 567 -2.98 -9.78 10.22
C PHE A 567 -2.41 -11.19 10.43
N GLN A 568 -2.86 -12.16 9.64
CA GLN A 568 -2.38 -13.55 9.69
C GLN A 568 -0.89 -13.61 9.40
N GLU A 569 -0.45 -12.98 8.32
CA GLU A 569 0.96 -12.98 7.89
C GLU A 569 1.87 -12.42 8.98
N VAL A 570 1.56 -11.23 9.51
CA VAL A 570 2.34 -10.59 10.58
C VAL A 570 2.30 -11.43 11.87
N SER A 571 1.16 -12.00 12.21
CA SER A 571 1.01 -12.82 13.41
C SER A 571 1.82 -14.11 13.33
N ASN A 572 1.85 -14.78 12.18
CA ASN A 572 2.65 -15.98 11.98
C ASN A 572 4.14 -15.66 12.11
N TYR A 573 4.61 -14.57 11.50
CA TYR A 573 6.01 -14.15 11.66
C TYR A 573 6.38 -13.84 13.10
N PHE A 574 5.47 -13.21 13.86
CA PHE A 574 5.67 -12.98 15.27
C PHE A 574 5.87 -14.30 16.04
N TRP A 575 5.02 -15.30 15.83
CA TRP A 575 5.13 -16.59 16.52
C TRP A 575 6.37 -17.38 16.09
N GLU A 576 6.70 -17.40 14.80
CA GLU A 576 7.95 -17.99 14.29
C GLU A 576 9.20 -17.37 14.93
N SER A 577 9.17 -16.06 15.21
CA SER A 577 10.29 -15.38 15.87
C SER A 577 10.52 -15.86 17.31
N LEU A 578 9.46 -16.32 17.99
CA LEU A 578 9.49 -16.80 19.37
C LEU A 578 9.77 -18.30 19.51
N ASP A 579 9.73 -19.06 18.42
CA ASP A 579 9.76 -20.52 18.40
C ASP A 579 10.87 -21.11 19.29
N GLY A 580 10.47 -21.59 20.47
CA GLY A 580 11.36 -22.14 21.51
C GLY A 580 12.33 -21.15 22.20
N LYS A 581 12.31 -19.86 21.83
CA LYS A 581 13.32 -18.88 22.26
C LYS A 581 12.90 -18.04 23.47
N ALA A 582 11.62 -17.71 23.60
CA ALA A 582 11.13 -16.85 24.68
C ALA A 582 9.62 -17.01 24.94
N ALA A 583 9.21 -16.81 26.18
CA ALA A 583 7.79 -16.73 26.53
C ALA A 583 7.18 -15.42 26.01
N TYR A 584 5.97 -15.52 25.44
CA TYR A 584 5.20 -14.37 24.96
C TYR A 584 4.92 -13.32 26.05
N LEU A 585 4.58 -13.78 27.26
CA LEU A 585 4.41 -12.92 28.43
C LEU A 585 5.64 -13.03 29.33
N LYS A 586 6.24 -11.89 29.69
CA LYS A 586 7.37 -11.84 30.63
C LYS A 586 7.04 -12.45 32.01
N GLU A 587 5.78 -12.37 32.40
CA GLU A 587 5.25 -12.92 33.66
C GLU A 587 4.71 -14.35 33.51
N ALA A 588 4.91 -15.01 32.36
CA ALA A 588 4.50 -16.39 32.18
C ALA A 588 5.18 -17.26 33.24
N PRO A 589 4.45 -18.20 33.88
CA PRO A 589 5.05 -19.17 34.78
C PRO A 589 6.22 -19.86 34.07
N LYS A 590 7.35 -19.99 34.76
CA LYS A 590 8.44 -20.84 34.25
C LYS A 590 7.90 -22.25 34.10
N VAL A 591 8.27 -22.92 33.02
CA VAL A 591 8.05 -24.35 32.89
C VAL A 591 8.68 -25.00 34.13
N LEU A 592 7.88 -25.73 34.90
CA LEU A 592 8.44 -26.55 35.98
C LEU A 592 9.38 -27.54 35.31
N GLU A 593 10.68 -27.43 35.59
CA GLU A 593 11.63 -28.48 35.23
C GLU A 593 11.11 -29.77 35.90
N GLN A 594 10.80 -30.78 35.07
CA GLN A 594 10.27 -32.07 35.52
C GLN A 594 11.32 -32.86 36.30
#